data_AF-E2BL06-F1
#
_entry.id   AF-E2BL06-F1
#
_cell.length_a   1.000
_cell.length_b   1.000
_cell.length_c   1.000
_cell.angle_alpha   90.00
_cell.angle_beta   90.00
_cell.angle_gamma   90.00
#
_symmetry.space_group_name_H-M   'P 1'
#
loop_
_entity.id
_entity.type
_entity.pdbx_description
1 polymer ?
#
loop_
_entity_poly.entity_id
_entity_poly.type
_entity_poly.pdbx_seq_one_letter_code
_entity_poly.pdbx_strand_id
1 'polypeptide(L)'
;SMETGRYTIEISLDIKNAFNSISWAKINKALEMKQFPGYLQKIVGAYLSERWVEYTVAAEVRKSAVRAGVPQGSVLGPLLWNLTYDQVLRAETVEGCTLLCYADDTFIVATADNVQ
;
A
#
# COMPACT_ATOMS: atom_id res chain seq x y z
N SER A 1 31.54 -0.21 34.20
CA SER A 1 31.25 -0.40 32.77
C SER A 1 29.95 0.32 32.51
N MET A 2 29.98 1.50 31.87
CA MET A 2 28.75 2.25 31.57
C MET A 2 28.07 1.55 30.41
N GLU A 3 26.87 1.00 30.64
CA GLU A 3 25.96 0.62 29.56
C GLU A 3 25.54 1.92 28.87
N THR A 4 26.15 2.20 27.72
CA THR A 4 25.61 3.17 26.76
C THR A 4 24.29 2.58 26.24
N GLY A 5 23.18 2.95 26.87
CA GLY A 5 21.85 2.53 26.41
C GLY A 5 21.57 3.11 25.03
N ARG A 6 21.35 2.24 24.04
CA ARG A 6 20.77 2.61 22.75
C ARG A 6 19.29 2.87 22.93
N TYR A 7 18.82 4.04 22.53
CA TYR A 7 17.39 4.33 22.52
C TYR A 7 16.80 3.87 21.19
N THR A 8 15.70 3.13 21.26
CA THR A 8 14.94 2.69 20.09
C THR A 8 13.53 3.25 20.17
N ILE A 9 13.09 3.91 19.11
CA ILE A 9 11.72 4.40 18.94
C ILE A 9 11.08 3.58 17.83
N GLU A 10 9.91 3.01 18.10
CA GLU A 10 9.09 2.32 17.12
C GLU A 10 7.82 3.15 16.85
N ILE A 11 7.53 3.38 15.58
CA ILE A 11 6.30 4.02 15.11
C ILE A 11 5.56 3.00 14.24
N SER A 12 4.36 2.60 14.66
CA SER A 12 3.47 1.76 13.85
C SER A 12 2.44 2.61 13.10
N LEU A 13 2.22 2.26 11.83
CA LEU A 13 1.29 2.87 10.91
C LEU A 13 0.39 1.76 10.35
N ASP A 14 -0.90 1.83 10.67
CA ASP A 14 -1.93 0.96 10.10
C ASP A 14 -2.63 1.67 8.95
N ILE A 15 -2.61 1.08 7.75
CA ILE A 15 -3.33 1.62 6.60
C ILE A 15 -4.77 1.14 6.62
N LYS A 16 -5.62 1.95 7.25
CA LYS A 16 -7.06 1.72 7.25
C LYS A 16 -7.59 1.50 5.84
N ASN A 17 -8.25 0.37 5.66
CA ASN A 17 -8.97 0.03 4.44
C ASN A 17 -8.06 -0.07 3.18
N ALA A 18 -6.82 -0.53 3.36
CA ALA A 18 -5.80 -0.68 2.33
C ALA A 18 -6.33 -1.21 0.97
N PHE A 19 -7.03 -2.35 0.99
CA PHE A 19 -7.56 -2.97 -0.21
C PHE A 19 -8.62 -2.15 -0.93
N ASN A 20 -9.42 -1.34 -0.24
CA ASN A 20 -10.44 -0.49 -0.88
C ASN A 20 -9.87 0.86 -1.30
N SER A 21 -8.69 1.24 -0.80
CA SER A 21 -8.09 2.56 -1.01
C SER A 21 -6.96 2.57 -2.05
N ILE A 22 -6.50 1.40 -2.50
CA ILE A 22 -5.39 1.31 -3.45
C ILE A 22 -5.74 1.91 -4.82
N SER A 23 -4.98 2.93 -5.26
CA SER A 23 -5.20 3.59 -6.54
C SER A 23 -4.82 2.68 -7.72
N TRP A 24 -5.72 2.54 -8.70
CA TRP A 24 -5.43 1.78 -9.93
C TRP A 24 -4.30 2.38 -10.75
N ALA A 25 -4.17 3.72 -10.75
CA ALA A 25 -3.04 4.39 -11.40
C ALA A 25 -1.70 3.99 -10.77
N LYS A 26 -1.65 3.83 -9.44
CA LYS A 26 -0.45 3.35 -8.75
C LYS A 26 -0.15 1.90 -9.06
N ILE A 27 -1.17 1.03 -9.15
CA ILE A 27 -1.02 -0.37 -9.58
C ILE A 27 -0.43 -0.45 -10.99
N ASN A 28 -1.01 0.27 -11.95
CA ASN A 28 -0.52 0.27 -13.34
C ASN A 28 0.92 0.77 -13.43
N LYS A 29 1.24 1.87 -12.74
CA LYS A 29 2.61 2.38 -12.66
C LYS A 29 3.58 1.36 -12.04
N ALA A 30 3.15 0.63 -11.01
CA ALA A 30 3.97 -0.42 -10.39
C ALA A 30 4.29 -1.57 -11.37
N LEU A 31 3.30 -1.99 -12.16
CA LEU A 31 3.47 -3.02 -13.19
C LEU A 31 4.45 -2.57 -14.29
N GLU A 32 4.32 -1.31 -14.74
CA GLU A 32 5.21 -0.71 -15.74
C GLU A 32 6.65 -0.64 -15.23
N MET A 33 6.87 -0.10 -14.02
CA MET A 33 8.20 0.05 -13.44
C MET A 33 8.89 -1.30 -13.18
N LYS A 34 8.12 -2.35 -12.87
CA LYS A 34 8.63 -3.72 -12.71
C LYS A 34 8.72 -4.48 -14.03
N GLN A 35 8.50 -3.81 -15.17
CA GLN A 35 8.64 -4.37 -16.52
C GLN A 35 7.79 -5.63 -16.76
N PHE A 36 6.58 -5.69 -16.19
CA PHE A 36 5.67 -6.80 -16.46
C PHE A 36 5.30 -6.86 -17.95
N PRO A 37 5.15 -8.05 -18.54
CA PRO A 37 4.67 -8.20 -19.91
C PRO A 37 3.37 -7.43 -20.17
N GLY A 38 3.29 -6.76 -21.33
CA GLY A 38 2.15 -5.90 -21.65
C GLY A 38 0.79 -6.61 -21.65
N TYR A 39 0.74 -7.93 -21.91
CA TYR A 39 -0.51 -8.69 -21.81
C TYR A 39 -1.00 -8.81 -20.37
N LEU A 40 -0.10 -8.98 -19.38
CA LEU A 40 -0.48 -9.01 -17.96
C LEU A 40 -0.96 -7.64 -17.50
N GLN A 41 -0.32 -6.57 -17.95
CA GLN A 41 -0.77 -5.20 -17.67
C GLN A 41 -2.20 -4.98 -18.19
N LYS A 42 -2.51 -5.47 -19.39
CA LYS A 42 -3.87 -5.42 -19.96
C LYS A 42 -4.87 -6.26 -19.17
N ILE A 43 -4.49 -7.47 -18.74
CA ILE A 43 -5.36 -8.33 -17.92
C ILE A 43 -5.68 -7.66 -16.59
N VAL A 44 -4.67 -7.11 -15.90
CA VAL A 44 -4.88 -6.39 -14.64
C VAL A 44 -5.70 -5.12 -14.87
N GLY A 45 -5.42 -4.37 -15.94
CA GLY A 45 -6.19 -3.19 -16.33
C GLY A 45 -7.66 -3.52 -16.57
N ALA A 46 -7.95 -4.60 -17.30
CA ALA A 46 -9.31 -5.10 -17.54
C ALA A 46 -9.98 -5.53 -16.24
N TYR A 47 -9.26 -6.26 -15.37
CA TYR A 47 -9.75 -6.69 -14.06
C TYR A 47 -10.18 -5.52 -13.15
N LEU A 48 -9.45 -4.40 -13.23
CA LEU A 48 -9.73 -3.19 -12.46
C LEU A 48 -10.78 -2.31 -13.15
N SER A 49 -10.93 -2.35 -14.47
CA SER A 49 -11.82 -1.46 -15.23
C SER A 49 -13.32 -1.70 -15.02
N GLU A 50 -14.13 -0.72 -15.44
CA GLU A 50 -15.61 -0.79 -15.53
C GLU A 50 -16.35 -1.08 -14.21
N ARG A 51 -15.77 -0.64 -13.09
CA ARG A 51 -16.42 -0.83 -11.78
C ARG A 51 -17.18 0.40 -11.33
N TRP A 52 -18.34 0.12 -10.76
CA TRP A 52 -19.27 1.10 -10.23
C TRP A 52 -19.71 0.65 -8.84
N VAL A 53 -19.88 1.59 -7.93
CA VAL A 53 -20.54 1.35 -6.64
C VAL A 53 -21.94 1.94 -6.72
N GLU A 54 -22.92 1.10 -6.38
CA GLU A 54 -24.30 1.51 -6.15
C GLU A 54 -24.51 1.79 -4.67
N TYR A 55 -25.10 2.93 -4.36
CA TYR A 55 -25.43 3.32 -2.99
C TYR A 55 -26.74 4.10 -2.94
N THR A 56 -27.50 3.91 -1.87
CA THR A 56 -28.81 4.54 -1.70
C THR A 56 -28.69 5.79 -0.84
N VAL A 57 -29.17 6.93 -1.33
CA VAL A 57 -29.26 8.18 -0.57
C VAL A 57 -30.71 8.67 -0.66
N ALA A 58 -31.37 8.83 0.50
CA ALA A 58 -32.75 9.32 0.57
C ALA A 58 -33.74 8.55 -0.34
N ALA A 59 -33.64 7.22 -0.35
CA ALA A 59 -34.43 6.30 -1.19
C ALA A 59 -34.14 6.35 -2.70
N GLU A 60 -33.14 7.12 -3.16
CA GLU A 60 -32.64 7.08 -4.54
C GLU A 60 -31.37 6.23 -4.66
N VAL A 61 -31.31 5.36 -5.66
CA VAL A 61 -30.09 4.60 -6.00
C VAL A 61 -29.19 5.48 -6.86
N ARG A 62 -27.95 5.69 -6.41
CA ARG A 62 -26.91 6.41 -7.16
C ARG A 62 -25.78 5.45 -7.54
N LYS A 63 -25.16 5.73 -8.69
CA LYS A 63 -24.00 5.00 -9.21
C LYS A 63 -22.80 5.94 -9.27
N SER A 64 -21.65 5.48 -8.78
CA SER A 64 -20.39 6.20 -8.91
C SER A 64 -19.30 5.29 -9.46
N ALA A 65 -18.50 5.81 -10.40
CA ALA A 65 -17.36 5.08 -10.95
C ALA A 65 -16.29 4.90 -9.87
N VAL A 66 -15.78 3.67 -9.76
CA VAL A 66 -14.68 3.35 -8.86
C VAL A 66 -13.37 3.63 -9.59
N ARG A 67 -12.39 4.17 -8.88
CA ARG A 67 -11.02 4.44 -9.39
C ARG A 67 -9.92 3.91 -8.47
N ALA A 68 -10.32 3.27 -7.38
CA ALA A 68 -9.44 2.73 -6.37
C ALA A 68 -10.10 1.52 -5.72
N GLY A 69 -9.28 0.63 -5.22
CA GLY A 69 -9.71 -0.56 -4.51
C GLY A 69 -9.74 -1.82 -5.36
N VAL A 70 -9.65 -2.95 -4.69
CA VAL A 70 -9.79 -4.30 -5.24
C VAL A 70 -10.97 -4.97 -4.53
N PRO A 71 -11.66 -5.97 -5.14
CA PRO A 71 -12.77 -6.63 -4.48
C PRO A 71 -12.25 -7.34 -3.24
N GLN A 72 -12.91 -7.13 -2.10
CA GLN A 72 -12.65 -7.92 -0.91
C GLN A 72 -12.92 -9.40 -1.20
N GLY A 73 -12.04 -10.28 -0.73
CA GLY A 73 -12.08 -11.71 -1.05
C GLY A 73 -11.50 -12.08 -2.42
N SER A 74 -10.98 -11.11 -3.19
CA SER A 74 -10.24 -11.44 -4.42
C SER A 74 -8.86 -12.01 -4.11
N VAL A 75 -8.49 -13.07 -4.82
CA VAL A 75 -7.14 -13.67 -4.75
C VAL A 75 -6.07 -12.69 -5.24
N LEU A 76 -6.41 -11.84 -6.22
CA LEU A 76 -5.50 -10.85 -6.77
C LEU A 76 -5.30 -9.62 -5.87
N GLY A 77 -6.23 -9.35 -4.94
CA GLY A 77 -6.20 -8.15 -4.11
C GLY A 77 -4.90 -8.01 -3.28
N PRO A 78 -4.53 -9.03 -2.49
CA PRO A 78 -3.26 -9.05 -1.74
C PRO A 78 -2.02 -8.89 -2.63
N LEU A 79 -2.00 -9.51 -3.81
CA LEU A 79 -0.89 -9.40 -4.77
C LEU A 79 -0.74 -7.98 -5.30
N LEU A 80 -1.83 -7.34 -5.72
CA LEU A 80 -1.81 -5.98 -6.24
C LEU A 80 -1.47 -4.97 -5.14
N TRP A 81 -1.91 -5.22 -3.91
CA TRP A 81 -1.49 -4.45 -2.74
C TRP A 81 0.01 -4.51 -2.55
N ASN A 82 0.58 -5.71 -2.38
CA ASN A 82 2.02 -5.89 -2.16
C ASN A 82 2.87 -5.32 -3.30
N LEU A 83 2.44 -5.51 -4.56
CA LEU A 83 3.12 -4.96 -5.73
C LEU A 83 3.28 -3.44 -5.66
N THR A 84 2.21 -2.77 -5.21
CA THR A 84 2.15 -1.31 -5.15
C THR A 84 2.83 -0.79 -3.89
N TYR A 85 2.74 -1.56 -2.80
CA TYR A 85 3.34 -1.25 -1.51
C TYR A 85 4.86 -1.41 -1.48
N ASP A 86 5.44 -2.25 -2.35
CA ASP A 86 6.89 -2.37 -2.54
C ASP A 86 7.56 -1.02 -2.85
N GLN A 87 6.83 -0.04 -3.42
CA GLN A 87 7.36 1.32 -3.60
C GLN A 87 7.56 2.07 -2.28
N VAL A 88 6.72 1.82 -1.28
CA VAL A 88 6.86 2.39 0.07
C VAL A 88 8.07 1.78 0.77
N LEU A 89 8.27 0.47 0.64
CA LEU A 89 9.44 -0.24 1.17
C LEU A 89 10.77 0.25 0.59
N ARG A 90 10.75 0.78 -0.63
CA ARG A 90 11.94 1.32 -1.32
C ARG A 90 12.13 2.82 -1.12
N ALA A 91 11.28 3.47 -0.32
CA ALA A 91 11.49 4.88 0.03
C ALA A 91 12.81 5.01 0.81
N GLU A 92 13.57 6.06 0.52
CA GLU A 92 14.80 6.35 1.25
C GLU A 92 14.47 6.53 2.74
N THR A 93 15.11 5.73 3.59
CA THR A 93 15.01 5.89 5.04
C THR A 93 16.11 6.84 5.51
N VAL A 94 15.80 7.64 6.53
CA VAL A 94 16.79 8.47 7.21
C VAL A 94 17.82 7.56 7.89
N GLU A 95 19.07 7.98 7.94
CA GLU A 95 20.13 7.23 8.64
C GLU A 95 19.72 6.96 10.10
N GLY A 96 19.87 5.70 10.54
CA GLY A 96 19.37 5.23 11.84
C GLY A 96 17.90 4.80 11.87
N CYS A 97 17.16 4.92 10.77
CA CYS A 97 15.78 4.44 10.63
C CYS A 97 15.68 3.21 9.72
N THR A 98 14.97 2.19 10.19
CA THR A 98 14.60 0.99 9.43
C THR A 98 13.10 0.95 9.20
N LEU A 99 12.69 0.69 7.96
CA LEU A 99 11.29 0.51 7.58
C LEU A 99 10.97 -0.99 7.45
N LEU A 100 9.95 -1.47 8.13
CA LEU A 100 9.45 -2.84 8.05
C LEU A 100 7.97 -2.82 7.69
N CYS A 101 7.55 -3.56 6.66
CA CYS A 101 6.15 -3.60 6.26
C CYS A 101 5.64 -5.04 6.14
N TYR A 102 4.42 -5.27 6.62
CA TYR A 102 3.72 -6.53 6.45
C TYR A 102 2.27 -6.25 6.09
N ALA A 103 1.85 -6.65 4.89
CA ALA A 103 0.52 -6.33 4.36
C ALA A 103 0.19 -4.83 4.49
N ASP A 104 -0.80 -4.48 5.32
CA ASP A 104 -1.26 -3.13 5.62
C ASP A 104 -0.56 -2.45 6.81
N ASP A 105 0.22 -3.20 7.58
CA ASP A 105 1.01 -2.69 8.70
C ASP A 105 2.38 -2.18 8.24
N THR A 106 2.81 -1.05 8.79
CA THR A 106 4.13 -0.47 8.55
C THR A 106 4.76 0.04 9.84
N PHE A 107 5.99 -0.37 10.08
CA PHE A 107 6.77 -0.03 11.26
C PHE A 107 8.00 0.77 10.82
N ILE A 108 8.24 1.87 11.52
CA ILE A 108 9.49 2.64 11.42
C ILE A 108 10.20 2.48 12.74
N VAL A 109 11.39 1.88 12.71
CA VAL A 109 12.24 1.69 13.88
C VAL A 109 13.43 2.63 13.76
N ALA A 110 13.51 3.64 14.63
CA ALA A 110 14.62 4.56 14.73
C ALA A 110 15.51 4.19 15.91
N THR A 111 16.80 3.96 15.66
CA THR A 111 17.81 3.70 16.70
C THR A 111 18.75 4.88 16.81
N ALA A 112 18.89 5.44 18.01
CA ALA A 112 19.85 6.50 18.30
C ALA A 112 20.84 6.04 19.36
N ASP A 113 22.13 6.20 19.04
CA ASP A 113 23.18 6.25 20.05
C ASP A 113 23.10 7.62 20.71
N ASN A 114 23.24 7.67 22.04
CA ASN A 114 23.09 8.87 22.85
C ASN A 114 23.81 10.07 22.21
N VAL A 115 23.06 11.10 21.79
CA VAL A 115 23.66 12.38 21.38
C VAL A 115 23.80 13.20 22.65
N GLN A 116 25.04 13.43 23.07
CA GLN A 116 25.39 14.36 24.14
C GLN A 116 24.90 15.78 23.84
#